data_AF-A0A966T9H3-F1
#
_entry.id   AF-A0A966T9H3-F1
#
_cell.length_a   1.000
_cell.length_b   1.000
_cell.length_c   1.000
_cell.angle_alpha   90.00
_cell.angle_beta   90.00
_cell.angle_gamma   90.00
#
_symmetry.space_group_name_H-M   'P 1'
#
loop_
_entity.id
_entity.type
_entity.pdbx_description
1 polymer ?
#
loop_
_entity_poly.entity_id
_entity_poly.type
_entity_poly.pdbx_seq_one_letter_code
_entity_poly.pdbx_strand_id
1 'polypeptide(L)' 'MNILLSNDDGYDAPGIKTLANYLRKIAHVTIVAPDRNRSGASNSLSLDRPLKVTEIEKDYYHVNGTPTDCVHLALTG' A
#
# COMPACT_ATOMS: atom_id res chain seq x y z
N MET A 1 14.48 -2.05 -12.36
CA MET A 1 13.37 -1.09 -12.18
C MET A 1 12.63 -1.45 -10.90
N ASN A 2 12.30 -0.47 -10.06
CA ASN A 2 11.55 -0.68 -8.83
C ASN A 2 10.18 -0.01 -8.98
N ILE A 3 9.11 -0.71 -8.60
CA ILE A 3 7.73 -0.23 -8.65
C ILE A 3 7.15 -0.29 -7.23
N LEU A 4 6.65 0.84 -6.74
CA LEU A 4 5.80 0.91 -5.56
C LEU A 4 4.34 0.78 -6.00
N LEU A 5 3.60 -0.14 -5.39
CA LEU A 5 2.20 -0.40 -5.69
C LEU A 5 1.30 -0.16 -4.47
N SER A 6 0.20 0.57 -4.66
CA SER A 6 -0.79 0.89 -3.63
C SER A 6 -2.20 0.90 -4.23
N ASN A 7 -3.24 0.92 -3.39
CA ASN A 7 -4.65 1.02 -3.77
C ASN A 7 -5.51 1.60 -2.63
N ASP A 8 -6.81 1.78 -2.88
CA ASP A 8 -7.83 2.16 -1.90
C ASP A 8 -8.73 0.99 -1.46
N ASP A 9 -8.83 -0.09 -2.25
CA ASP A 9 -9.59 -1.29 -1.87
C ASP A 9 -9.00 -2.04 -0.67
N GLY A 10 -7.73 -1.80 -0.35
CA GLY A 10 -6.98 -2.43 0.73
C GLY A 10 -6.02 -3.53 0.24
N TYR A 11 -5.11 -3.93 1.12
CA TYR A 11 -4.02 -4.87 0.78
C TYR A 11 -4.57 -6.21 0.27
N ASP A 12 -5.63 -6.74 0.89
CA ASP A 12 -6.10 -8.09 0.58
C ASP A 12 -6.88 -8.20 -0.75
N ALA A 13 -7.12 -7.08 -1.42
CA ALA A 13 -7.92 -7.02 -2.65
C ALA A 13 -7.32 -7.88 -3.79
N PRO A 14 -8.17 -8.59 -4.57
CA PRO A 14 -7.69 -9.46 -5.64
C PRO A 14 -6.98 -8.67 -6.76
N GLY A 15 -7.38 -7.42 -7.00
CA GLY A 15 -6.80 -6.57 -8.05
C GLY A 15 -5.31 -6.26 -7.83
N ILE A 16 -4.94 -5.82 -6.62
CA ILE A 16 -3.55 -5.47 -6.32
C ILE A 16 -2.62 -6.69 -6.35
N LYS A 17 -3.10 -7.83 -5.85
CA LYS A 17 -2.37 -9.12 -5.94
C LYS A 17 -2.14 -9.55 -7.39
N THR A 18 -3.19 -9.45 -8.21
CA THR A 18 -3.10 -9.81 -9.63
C THR A 18 -2.10 -8.90 -10.36
N LEU A 19 -2.21 -7.59 -10.16
CA LEU A 19 -1.31 -6.62 -10.78
C LEU A 19 0.16 -6.82 -10.35
N ALA A 20 0.40 -7.03 -9.05
CA ALA A 20 1.73 -7.32 -8.54
C ALA A 20 2.34 -8.58 -9.18
N ASN A 21 1.55 -9.65 -9.37
CA ASN A 21 2.03 -10.89 -10.00
C ASN A 21 2.47 -10.70 -11.45
N TYR A 22 1.84 -9.80 -12.21
CA TYR A 22 2.27 -9.48 -13.57
C TYR A 22 3.49 -8.56 -13.58
N LEU A 23 3.51 -7.52 -12.74
CA LEU A 23 4.61 -6.57 -12.68
C LEU A 23 5.91 -7.19 -12.17
N ARG A 24 5.85 -8.16 -11.24
CA ARG A 24 7.02 -8.89 -10.71
C ARG A 24 7.80 -9.65 -11.79
N LYS A 25 7.22 -9.90 -12.96
CA LYS A 25 7.90 -10.52 -14.10
C LYS A 25 8.92 -9.59 -14.78
N ILE A 26 8.77 -8.27 -14.58
CA ILE A 26 9.57 -7.24 -15.29
C ILE A 26 10.24 -6.23 -14.34
N ALA A 27 9.90 -6.24 -13.05
CA ALA A 27 10.41 -5.29 -12.07
C ALA A 27 10.38 -5.86 -10.65
N HIS A 28 11.16 -5.24 -9.76
CA HIS A 28 11.00 -5.43 -8.32
C HIS A 28 9.76 -4.66 -7.85
N VAL A 29 8.81 -5.33 -7.20
CA VAL A 29 7.53 -4.73 -6.78
C VAL A 29 7.42 -4.77 -5.27
N THR A 30 7.26 -3.59 -4.68
CA THR A 30 6.93 -3.40 -3.26
C THR A 30 5.48 -2.96 -3.15
N ILE A 31 4.69 -3.63 -2.33
CA ILE A 31 3.28 -3.31 -2.10
C ILE A 31 3.14 -2.63 -0.74
N VAL A 32 2.51 -1.46 -0.70
CA VAL A 32 2.12 -0.76 0.54
C VAL A 32 0.68 -0.28 0.39
N ALA A 33 -0.24 -0.89 1.13
CA ALA A 33 -1.68 -0.64 0.96
C ALA A 33 -2.42 -0.52 2.31
N PRO A 34 -3.63 0.08 2.34
CA PRO A 34 -4.40 0.19 3.57
C PRO A 34 -4.82 -1.17 4.16
N ASP A 35 -4.97 -1.23 5.48
CA ASP A 35 -5.43 -2.40 6.24
C ASP A 35 -6.87 -2.84 5.93
N ARG A 36 -7.67 -1.94 5.33
CA ARG A 36 -9.09 -2.14 4.99
C ARG A 36 -9.47 -1.28 3.79
N ASN A 37 -10.66 -1.50 3.23
CA ASN A 37 -11.18 -0.64 2.18
C ASN A 37 -11.29 0.83 2.67
N ARG A 38 -10.73 1.73 1.88
CA ARG A 38 -10.70 3.19 2.05
C ARG A 38 -11.23 3.92 0.82
N SER A 39 -12.09 3.29 0.04
CA SER A 39 -12.76 3.96 -1.09
C SER A 39 -13.51 5.20 -0.60
N GLY A 40 -13.26 6.33 -1.26
CA GLY A 40 -13.80 7.62 -0.83
C GLY A 40 -13.02 8.33 0.29
N ALA A 41 -11.86 7.81 0.73
CA ALA A 41 -11.01 8.49 1.71
C ALA A 41 -10.35 9.78 1.20
N SER A 42 -10.51 10.11 -0.10
CA SER A 42 -9.85 11.23 -0.78
C SER A 42 -8.33 11.15 -0.61
N ASN A 43 -7.63 12.28 -0.83
CA ASN A 43 -6.19 12.40 -0.59
C ASN A 43 -5.87 12.77 0.87
N SER A 44 -6.66 12.26 1.82
CA SER A 44 -6.51 12.62 3.24
C SER A 44 -5.21 12.04 3.82
N LEU A 45 -4.55 12.78 4.71
CA LEU A 45 -3.36 12.36 5.44
C LEU A 45 -3.71 12.21 6.93
N SER A 46 -3.32 11.10 7.56
CA SER A 46 -3.58 10.89 8.99
C SER A 46 -2.58 11.67 9.84
N LEU A 47 -3.05 12.67 10.59
CA LEU A 47 -2.24 13.52 11.47
C LEU A 47 -2.67 13.46 12.95
N ASP A 48 -3.84 12.89 13.22
CA ASP A 48 -4.50 12.85 14.52
C ASP A 48 -4.16 11.61 15.35
N ARG A 49 -3.49 10.62 14.74
CA ARG A 49 -3.13 9.34 15.36
C ARG A 49 -1.86 8.76 14.74
N PRO A 50 -1.11 7.92 15.47
CA PRO A 50 0.07 7.25 14.92
C PRO A 50 -0.31 6.21 13.85
N LEU A 51 0.52 6.16 12.81
CA LEU A 51 0.45 5.14 11.77
C LEU A 51 1.31 3.93 12.16
N LYS A 52 0.78 2.73 11.88
CA LYS A 52 1.44 1.45 12.08
C LYS A 52 1.56 0.75 10.74
N VAL A 53 2.79 0.37 10.41
CA VAL A 53 3.12 -0.46 9.27
C VAL A 53 3.32 -1.89 9.75
N THR A 54 2.77 -2.85 9.02
CA THR A 54 2.97 -4.28 9.28
C THR A 54 3.43 -4.94 8.00
N GLU A 55 4.54 -5.67 8.07
CA GLU A 55 5.00 -6.54 6.98
C GLU A 55 4.25 -7.88 7.06
N ILE A 56 3.60 -8.25 5.96
CA ILE A 56 2.87 -9.52 5.83
C ILE A 56 3.84 -10.60 5.33
N GLU A 57 4.60 -10.24 4.32
CA GLU A 57 5.70 -10.99 3.73
C GLU A 57 6.69 -10.01 3.11
N LYS A 58 7.83 -10.52 2.65
CA LYS A 58 8.86 -9.68 2.04
C LYS A 58 8.29 -8.81 0.92
N ASP A 59 8.57 -7.50 0.99
CA ASP A 59 8.11 -6.49 0.03
C ASP A 59 6.58 -6.29 -0.01
N TYR A 60 5.87 -6.71 1.05
CA TYR A 60 4.42 -6.57 1.15
C TYR A 60 3.97 -6.09 2.54
N TYR A 61 3.50 -4.84 2.57
CA TYR A 61 3.13 -4.12 3.78
C TYR A 61 1.68 -3.66 3.74
N HIS A 62 1.07 -3.60 4.92
CA HIS A 62 -0.18 -2.87 5.12
C HIS A 62 -0.05 -1.78 6.18
N VAL A 63 -0.84 -0.71 6.03
CA VAL A 63 -0.84 0.46 6.90
C VAL A 63 -2.24 0.70 7.45
N ASN A 64 -2.36 1.03 8.73
CA ASN A 64 -3.63 1.43 9.36
C ASN A 64 -4.10 2.85 8.97
N GLY A 65 -3.80 3.31 7.76
CA GLY A 65 -3.97 4.68 7.26
C GLY A 65 -4.78 4.77 5.97
N THR A 66 -4.60 5.87 5.25
CA THR A 66 -5.15 6.11 3.92
C THR A 66 -4.18 5.67 2.82
N PRO A 67 -4.60 5.62 1.54
CA PRO A 67 -3.69 5.39 0.43
C PRO A 67 -2.56 6.44 0.35
N THR A 68 -2.85 7.70 0.68
CA THR A 68 -1.85 8.78 0.76
C THR A 68 -0.80 8.48 1.82
N ASP A 69 -1.23 8.03 3.00
CA ASP A 69 -0.33 7.63 4.08
C ASP A 69 0.61 6.49 3.63
N CYS A 70 0.06 5.50 2.90
CA CYS A 70 0.83 4.37 2.38
C CYS A 70 1.97 4.82 1.46
N VAL A 71 1.67 5.69 0.50
CA VAL A 71 2.68 6.21 -0.44
C VAL A 71 3.67 7.13 0.26
N HIS A 72 3.21 7.98 1.18
CA HIS A 72 4.08 8.88 1.92
C HIS A 72 5.09 8.09 2.76
N LEU A 73 4.61 7.16 3.59
CA LEU A 73 5.46 6.29 4.40
C LEU A 73 6.42 5.45 3.58
N ALA A 74 6.00 4.94 2.42
CA ALA A 74 6.87 4.13 1.56
C ALA A 74 8.05 4.90 0.97
N LEU A 75 7.96 6.24 0.87
CA LEU A 75 8.98 7.09 0.25
C LEU A 75 9.81 7.87 1.27
N THR A 76 9.25 8.18 2.44
CA THR A 76 9.90 9.03 3.44
C THR A 76 10.14 8.35 4.79
N GLY A 77 9.63 7.12 4.97
CA GLY A 77 9.77 6.33 6.20
C GLY A 77 11.03 5.47 6.27
#